data_AF-A0A0F9K1B3-F1
#
_entry.id   AF-A0A0F9K1B3-F1
#
_cell.length_a   1.000
_cell.length_b   1.000
_cell.length_c   1.000
_cell.angle_alpha   90.00
_cell.angle_beta   90.00
_cell.angle_gamma   90.00
#
_symmetry.space_group_name_H-M   'P 1'
#
loop_
_entity.id
_entity.type
_entity.pdbx_description
1 polymer ?
#
loop_
_entity_poly.entity_id
_entity_poly.type
_entity_poly.pdbx_seq_one_letter_code
_entity_poly.pdbx_strand_id
1 'polypeptide(L)'
;MTSEPVTYYWSHFDTWVECPERYRTQYILKEPYDIDDNWAVKEGREIHDMLARRLGRLENFKAGNSLLLKKYHAMYATEDRALGSWQTEIKLESVIVAPGILIAGRLDAWAPTTKLVRETKRKGRRYGLAKDMLQLMWYCLVAGTDHGQLDLVYPPAWERTEWGMERLNYTFSQGQFSQLVTDIATFHEEVSRNSSTNPVVAALRNHNSCHYCPFTKACWGELIVK
;
A
#
# COMPACT_ATOMS: atom_id res chain seq x y z
N MET A 1 -33.77 6.80 4.17
CA MET A 1 -32.66 7.16 5.06
C MET A 1 -31.39 7.09 4.24
N THR A 2 -30.72 8.20 3.96
CA THR A 2 -29.37 8.17 3.41
C THR A 2 -28.43 7.77 4.54
N SER A 3 -27.90 6.55 4.49
CA SER A 3 -26.86 6.10 5.40
C SER A 3 -25.65 7.04 5.31
N GLU A 4 -24.98 7.28 6.44
CA GLU A 4 -23.69 7.98 6.44
C GLU A 4 -22.70 7.25 5.51
N PRO A 5 -21.84 7.99 4.79
CA PRO A 5 -20.89 7.38 3.88
C PRO A 5 -19.86 6.51 4.62
N VAL A 6 -19.51 5.37 4.03
CA VAL A 6 -18.51 4.44 4.59
C VAL A 6 -17.12 4.84 4.10
N THR A 7 -16.17 4.98 5.03
CA THR A 7 -14.77 5.27 4.69
C THR A 7 -13.93 4.02 4.62
N TYR A 8 -13.33 3.76 3.46
CA TYR A 8 -12.35 2.71 3.26
C TYR A 8 -10.92 3.25 3.26
N TYR A 9 -10.00 2.39 3.70
CA TYR A 9 -8.56 2.61 3.64
C TYR A 9 -7.98 1.55 2.70
N TRP A 10 -6.81 1.81 2.14
CA TRP A 10 -6.13 0.83 1.30
C TRP A 10 -6.05 -0.56 1.96
N SER A 11 -5.76 -0.65 3.27
CA SER A 11 -5.67 -1.92 4.00
C SER A 11 -6.96 -2.76 4.03
N HIS A 12 -8.12 -2.16 3.75
CA HIS A 12 -9.37 -2.90 3.57
C HIS A 12 -9.39 -3.52 2.17
N PHE A 13 -9.18 -2.69 1.15
CA PHE A 13 -9.23 -3.07 -0.25
C PHE A 13 -8.10 -4.06 -0.62
N ASP A 14 -6.90 -3.84 -0.12
CA ASP A 14 -5.71 -4.63 -0.39
C ASP A 14 -5.85 -6.10 0.03
N THR A 15 -6.61 -6.33 1.09
CA THR A 15 -6.84 -7.64 1.69
C THR A 15 -7.92 -8.35 0.89
N TRP A 16 -8.95 -7.63 0.46
CA TRP A 16 -9.99 -8.16 -0.41
C TRP A 16 -9.45 -8.53 -1.81
N VAL A 17 -8.66 -7.65 -2.43
CA VAL A 17 -8.01 -7.92 -3.73
C VAL A 17 -7.11 -9.17 -3.66
N GLU A 18 -6.43 -9.41 -2.53
CA GLU A 18 -5.62 -10.62 -2.35
C GLU A 18 -6.44 -11.87 -2.09
N CYS A 19 -7.44 -11.77 -1.20
CA CYS A 19 -8.31 -12.87 -0.81
C CYS A 19 -9.56 -12.32 -0.06
N PRO A 20 -10.75 -12.37 -0.67
CA PRO A 20 -11.97 -11.90 -0.03
C PRO A 20 -12.31 -12.60 1.29
N GLU A 21 -12.00 -13.90 1.44
CA GLU A 21 -12.20 -14.60 2.73
C GLU A 21 -11.24 -14.09 3.80
N ARG A 22 -9.97 -13.77 3.46
CA ARG A 22 -9.04 -13.13 4.39
C ARG A 22 -9.60 -11.81 4.90
N TYR A 23 -10.19 -11.01 4.00
CA TYR A 23 -10.84 -9.76 4.37
C TYR A 23 -11.98 -10.01 5.37
N ARG A 24 -12.85 -10.99 5.09
CA ARG A 24 -13.96 -11.34 6.01
C ARG A 24 -13.42 -11.78 7.37
N THR A 25 -12.45 -12.69 7.41
CA THR A 25 -11.89 -13.18 8.68
C THR A 25 -11.27 -12.04 9.51
N GLN A 26 -10.52 -11.15 8.86
CA GLN A 26 -9.84 -10.05 9.55
C GLN A 26 -10.79 -8.93 9.99
N TYR A 27 -11.70 -8.49 9.12
CA TYR A 27 -12.48 -7.26 9.36
C TYR A 27 -13.93 -7.50 9.77
N ILE A 28 -14.54 -8.60 9.32
CA ILE A 28 -15.93 -8.96 9.68
C ILE A 28 -15.94 -9.82 10.94
N LEU A 29 -15.13 -10.89 10.98
CA LEU A 29 -15.03 -11.77 12.15
C LEU A 29 -14.11 -11.21 13.24
N LYS A 30 -13.23 -10.27 12.90
CA LYS A 30 -12.28 -9.63 13.82
C LYS A 30 -11.35 -10.64 14.51
N GLU A 31 -10.95 -11.68 13.78
CA GLU A 31 -10.01 -12.66 14.30
C GLU A 31 -8.67 -11.98 14.62
N PRO A 32 -8.09 -12.23 15.82
CA PRO A 32 -6.85 -11.60 16.21
C PRO A 32 -5.70 -12.06 15.32
N TYR A 33 -4.85 -11.13 14.92
CA TYR A 33 -3.60 -11.41 14.23
C TYR A 33 -2.53 -10.40 14.65
N ASP A 34 -1.42 -10.92 15.16
CA ASP A 34 -0.26 -10.11 15.49
C ASP A 34 0.67 -10.01 14.27
N ILE A 35 0.50 -8.93 13.52
CA ILE A 35 1.39 -8.59 12.40
C ILE A 35 2.66 -7.90 12.89
N ASP A 36 2.65 -7.35 14.11
CA ASP A 36 3.71 -6.48 14.62
C ASP A 36 4.98 -7.26 14.97
N ASP A 37 4.86 -8.56 15.24
CA ASP A 37 6.01 -9.43 15.50
C ASP A 37 6.73 -9.97 14.25
N ASN A 38 6.24 -9.65 13.05
CA ASN A 38 6.92 -10.02 11.81
C ASN A 38 8.19 -9.16 11.60
N TRP A 39 9.36 -9.82 11.58
CA TRP A 39 10.66 -9.16 11.32
C TRP A 39 10.65 -8.27 10.07
N ALA A 40 10.05 -8.72 8.96
CA ALA A 40 10.03 -7.95 7.72
C ALA A 40 9.18 -6.67 7.84
N VAL A 41 8.18 -6.67 8.72
CA VAL A 41 7.36 -5.49 9.04
C VAL A 41 8.16 -4.50 9.89
N LYS A 42 8.90 -4.98 10.90
CA LYS A 42 9.79 -4.14 11.73
C LYS A 42 10.87 -3.47 10.88
N GLU A 43 11.59 -4.24 10.07
CA GLU A 43 12.61 -3.71 9.15
C GLU A 43 12.00 -2.75 8.12
N GLY A 44 10.80 -3.05 7.61
CA GLY A 44 10.06 -2.16 6.72
C GLY A 44 9.79 -0.79 7.37
N ARG A 45 9.28 -0.76 8.60
CA ARG A 45 9.02 0.49 9.33
C ARG A 45 10.28 1.32 9.50
N GLU A 46 11.39 0.70 9.88
CA GLU A 46 12.68 1.41 10.01
C GLU A 46 13.15 2.03 8.70
N ILE A 47 12.99 1.33 7.58
CA ILE A 47 13.31 1.85 6.25
C ILE A 47 12.44 3.06 5.90
N HIS A 48 11.12 2.97 6.13
CA HIS A 48 10.19 4.09 5.88
C HIS A 48 10.59 5.31 6.73
N ASP A 49 10.82 5.13 8.03
CA ASP A 49 11.25 6.20 8.94
C ASP A 49 12.55 6.86 8.50
N MET A 50 13.55 6.06 8.10
CA MET A 50 14.84 6.57 7.62
C MET A 50 14.67 7.43 6.36
N LEU A 51 13.90 6.95 5.38
CA LEU A 51 13.69 7.66 4.12
C LEU A 51 12.81 8.90 4.28
N ALA A 52 11.79 8.85 5.15
CA ALA A 52 10.98 10.01 5.52
C ALA A 52 11.85 11.10 6.16
N ARG A 53 12.67 10.76 7.16
CA ARG A 53 13.61 11.71 7.80
C ARG A 53 14.61 12.31 6.82
N ARG A 54 15.05 11.53 5.81
CA ARG A 54 15.91 12.04 4.75
C ARG A 54 15.19 13.12 3.93
N LEU A 55 13.95 12.86 3.48
CA LEU A 55 13.18 13.80 2.67
C LEU A 55 12.88 15.10 3.43
N GLY A 56 12.55 15.01 4.72
CA GLY A 56 12.34 16.20 5.56
C GLY A 56 13.60 17.03 5.84
N ARG A 57 14.79 16.58 5.42
CA ARG A 57 16.09 17.23 5.72
C ARG A 57 17.02 17.32 4.51
N LEU A 58 16.52 17.34 3.27
CA LEU A 58 17.32 17.23 2.05
C LEU A 58 18.50 18.23 1.93
N GLU A 59 18.33 19.46 2.41
CA GLU A 59 19.36 20.50 2.34
C GLU A 59 20.52 20.25 3.32
N ASN A 60 20.20 19.79 4.53
CA ASN A 60 21.15 19.57 5.63
C ASN A 60 21.31 18.08 5.96
N PHE A 61 21.06 17.22 4.98
CA PHE A 61 20.99 15.78 5.21
C PHE A 61 22.36 15.22 5.60
N LYS A 62 22.39 14.43 6.68
CA LYS A 62 23.56 13.65 7.10
C LYS A 62 23.17 12.19 7.23
N ALA A 63 23.75 11.34 6.39
CA ALA A 63 23.45 9.90 6.37
C ALA A 63 24.03 9.13 7.58
N GLY A 64 24.94 9.74 8.35
CA GLY A 64 25.65 9.06 9.45
C GLY A 64 26.39 7.81 8.94
N ASN A 65 26.21 6.68 9.64
CA ASN A 65 26.79 5.39 9.26
C ASN A 65 25.85 4.50 8.42
N SER A 66 24.63 4.96 8.10
CA SER A 66 23.68 4.14 7.33
C SER A 66 24.09 4.05 5.86
N LEU A 67 24.48 2.85 5.41
CA LEU A 67 24.85 2.60 4.02
C LEU A 67 23.66 2.79 3.07
N LEU A 68 22.46 2.37 3.48
CA LEU A 68 21.21 2.60 2.75
C LEU A 68 21.02 4.08 2.47
N LEU A 69 21.08 4.91 3.51
CA LEU A 69 20.87 6.35 3.39
C LEU A 69 21.93 7.02 2.51
N LYS A 70 23.21 6.59 2.60
CA LYS A 70 24.28 7.09 1.74
C LYS A 70 24.00 6.79 0.27
N LYS A 71 23.71 5.51 -0.05
CA LYS A 71 23.45 5.07 -1.43
C LYS A 71 22.18 5.73 -1.99
N TYR A 72 21.07 5.68 -1.25
CA TYR A 72 19.81 6.28 -1.68
C TYR A 72 19.94 7.80 -1.90
N HIS A 73 20.64 8.50 -1.00
CA HIS A 73 20.89 9.93 -1.17
C HIS A 73 21.76 10.24 -2.39
N ALA A 74 22.84 9.49 -2.61
CA ALA A 74 23.69 9.66 -3.79
C ALA A 74 22.92 9.47 -5.12
N MET A 75 21.96 8.54 -5.16
CA MET A 75 21.16 8.28 -6.36
C MET A 75 20.11 9.37 -6.62
N TYR A 76 19.39 9.80 -5.60
CA TYR A 76 18.13 10.54 -5.78
C TYR A 76 18.11 11.97 -5.24
N ALA A 77 19.14 12.45 -4.54
CA ALA A 77 19.10 13.76 -3.89
C ALA A 77 18.86 14.93 -4.85
N THR A 78 19.48 14.90 -6.04
CA THR A 78 19.32 15.97 -7.02
C THR A 78 17.88 16.05 -7.52
N GLU A 79 17.28 14.91 -7.88
CA GLU A 79 15.88 14.82 -8.32
C GLU A 79 14.94 15.26 -7.19
N ASP A 80 15.13 14.73 -5.98
CA ASP A 80 14.27 15.02 -4.84
C ASP A 80 14.27 16.52 -4.48
N ARG A 81 15.42 17.19 -4.60
CA ARG A 81 15.52 18.65 -4.40
C ARG A 81 14.83 19.45 -5.50
N ALA A 82 14.90 18.99 -6.74
CA ALA A 82 14.23 19.65 -7.87
C ALA A 82 12.70 19.62 -7.76
N LEU A 83 12.15 18.64 -7.03
CA LEU A 83 10.72 18.48 -6.76
C LEU A 83 10.22 19.39 -5.62
N GLY A 84 11.13 20.09 -4.92
CA GLY A 84 10.80 21.06 -3.87
C GLY A 84 10.70 20.46 -2.48
N SER A 85 9.91 21.11 -1.61
CA SER A 85 9.72 20.67 -0.22
C SER A 85 8.86 19.40 -0.15
N TRP A 86 9.29 18.45 0.65
CA TRP A 86 8.56 17.22 0.91
C TRP A 86 7.84 17.27 2.25
N GLN A 87 6.62 16.76 2.26
CA GLN A 87 5.90 16.37 3.46
C GLN A 87 5.93 14.85 3.56
N THR A 88 6.06 14.28 4.76
CA THR A 88 6.22 12.84 4.98
C THR A 88 5.21 12.31 5.99
N GLU A 89 4.85 11.03 5.87
CA GLU A 89 3.91 10.33 6.75
C GLU A 89 2.53 11.01 6.87
N ILE A 90 2.03 11.56 5.76
CA ILE A 90 0.86 12.42 5.74
C ILE A 90 -0.40 11.57 5.75
N LYS A 91 -1.35 11.93 6.62
CA LYS A 91 -2.73 11.45 6.52
C LYS A 91 -3.50 12.37 5.60
N LEU A 92 -4.03 11.82 4.51
CA LEU A 92 -4.90 12.56 3.59
C LEU A 92 -6.32 12.60 4.13
N GLU A 93 -7.03 13.68 3.81
CA GLU A 93 -8.47 13.77 4.04
C GLU A 93 -9.22 12.76 3.15
N SER A 94 -10.36 12.27 3.63
CA SER A 94 -11.17 11.32 2.87
C SER A 94 -11.86 12.01 1.70
N VAL A 95 -11.90 11.35 0.54
CA VAL A 95 -12.58 11.84 -0.67
C VAL A 95 -13.75 10.94 -1.05
N ILE A 96 -14.82 11.53 -1.55
CA ILE A 96 -15.98 10.79 -2.07
C ILE A 96 -15.63 10.28 -3.46
N VAL A 97 -15.72 8.98 -3.68
CA VAL A 97 -15.47 8.35 -5.00
C VAL A 97 -16.74 7.82 -5.67
N ALA A 98 -17.76 7.52 -4.87
CA ALA A 98 -19.09 7.17 -5.36
C ALA A 98 -20.15 7.49 -4.29
N PRO A 99 -21.46 7.45 -4.60
CA PRO A 99 -22.52 7.67 -3.62
C PRO A 99 -22.36 6.75 -2.40
N GLY A 100 -22.20 7.35 -1.22
CA GLY A 100 -22.03 6.61 0.04
C GLY A 100 -20.63 6.01 0.27
N ILE A 101 -19.66 6.24 -0.62
CA ILE A 101 -18.31 5.65 -0.52
C ILE A 101 -17.24 6.75 -0.44
N LEU A 102 -16.53 6.75 0.68
CA LEU A 102 -15.34 7.56 0.93
C LEU A 102 -14.09 6.67 0.88
N ILE A 103 -12.98 7.20 0.37
CA ILE A 103 -11.65 6.59 0.51
C ILE A 103 -10.67 7.54 1.17
N ALA A 104 -9.77 6.98 1.96
CA ALA A 104 -8.70 7.71 2.66
C ALA A 104 -7.34 7.02 2.48
N GLY A 105 -6.27 7.73 2.81
CA GLY A 105 -4.90 7.22 2.67
C GLY A 105 -3.92 7.84 3.66
N ARG A 106 -2.83 7.12 3.91
CA ARG A 106 -1.61 7.65 4.53
C ARG A 106 -0.48 7.46 3.53
N LEU A 107 0.18 8.55 3.18
CA LEU A 107 1.30 8.54 2.23
C LEU A 107 2.62 8.45 2.98
N ASP A 108 3.60 7.77 2.39
CA ASP A 108 4.97 7.88 2.87
C ASP A 108 5.53 9.28 2.63
N ALA A 109 5.34 9.83 1.43
CA ALA A 109 5.73 11.21 1.13
C ALA A 109 4.89 11.87 0.02
N TRP A 110 4.86 13.21 0.04
CA TRP A 110 4.16 14.08 -0.89
C TRP A 110 5.01 15.31 -1.19
N ALA A 111 5.15 15.66 -2.46
CA ALA A 111 5.71 16.93 -2.89
C ALA A 111 4.57 17.86 -3.34
N PRO A 112 4.13 18.84 -2.51
CA PRO A 112 2.95 19.65 -2.81
C PRO A 112 3.08 20.48 -4.08
N THR A 113 4.29 20.99 -4.36
CA THR A 113 4.56 21.85 -5.51
C THR A 113 4.32 21.14 -6.84
N THR A 114 4.75 19.88 -6.95
CA THR A 114 4.60 19.06 -8.15
C THR A 114 3.42 18.11 -8.08
N LYS A 115 2.66 18.14 -6.98
CA LYS A 115 1.57 17.21 -6.68
C LYS A 115 1.99 15.74 -6.86
N LEU A 116 3.18 15.37 -6.40
CA LEU A 116 3.72 14.03 -6.59
C LEU A 116 3.52 13.18 -5.33
N VAL A 117 2.81 12.07 -5.46
CA VAL A 117 2.75 11.04 -4.40
C VAL A 117 3.99 10.16 -4.49
N ARG A 118 4.58 9.82 -3.35
CA ARG A 118 5.64 8.82 -3.26
C ARG A 118 5.31 7.77 -2.20
N GLU A 119 5.43 6.52 -2.61
CA GLU A 119 5.27 5.34 -1.79
C GLU A 119 6.57 4.54 -1.76
N THR A 120 6.97 4.08 -0.60
CA THR A 120 8.15 3.23 -0.38
C THR A 120 7.70 1.80 -0.11
N LYS A 121 8.45 0.82 -0.60
CA LYS A 121 8.25 -0.59 -0.28
C LYS A 121 9.58 -1.28 0.03
N ARG A 122 9.65 -1.89 1.21
CA ARG A 122 10.64 -2.93 1.50
C ARG A 122 10.26 -4.21 0.77
N LYS A 123 11.15 -4.73 -0.08
CA LYS A 123 10.90 -5.92 -0.90
C LYS A 123 12.07 -6.90 -0.81
N GLY A 124 11.79 -8.20 -0.66
CA GLY A 124 12.82 -9.23 -0.85
C GLY A 124 13.12 -9.50 -2.32
N ARG A 125 12.09 -9.39 -3.19
CA ARG A 125 12.13 -9.58 -4.64
C ARG A 125 11.09 -8.68 -5.29
N ARG A 126 11.14 -8.50 -6.62
CA ARG A 126 10.19 -7.66 -7.40
C ARG A 126 8.79 -8.31 -7.57
N TYR A 127 8.31 -9.01 -6.55
CA TYR A 127 6.99 -9.64 -6.55
C TYR A 127 5.93 -8.69 -5.97
N GLY A 128 4.69 -8.80 -6.46
CA GLY A 128 3.56 -8.00 -6.00
C GLY A 128 3.51 -6.58 -6.55
N LEU A 129 4.28 -6.27 -7.60
CA LEU A 129 4.38 -4.92 -8.18
C LEU A 129 3.01 -4.36 -8.60
N ALA A 130 2.14 -5.20 -9.15
CA ALA A 130 0.79 -4.81 -9.55
C ALA A 130 -0.04 -4.32 -8.35
N LYS A 131 0.09 -4.98 -7.20
CA LYS A 131 -0.57 -4.56 -5.95
C LYS A 131 0.00 -3.24 -5.44
N ASP A 132 1.32 -3.07 -5.45
CA ASP A 132 1.94 -1.80 -5.03
C ASP A 132 1.53 -0.65 -5.97
N MET A 133 1.41 -0.92 -7.27
CA MET A 133 0.93 0.05 -8.26
C MET A 133 -0.55 0.41 -8.02
N LEU A 134 -1.40 -0.56 -7.69
CA LEU A 134 -2.80 -0.30 -7.29
C LEU A 134 -2.87 0.55 -6.02
N GLN A 135 -2.00 0.30 -5.03
CA GLN A 135 -1.90 1.12 -3.83
C GLN A 135 -1.49 2.56 -4.15
N LEU A 136 -0.47 2.72 -5.00
CA LEU A 136 -0.03 4.04 -5.43
C LEU A 136 -1.14 4.77 -6.19
N MET A 137 -1.88 4.08 -7.06
CA MET A 137 -3.02 4.66 -7.77
C MET A 137 -4.15 5.07 -6.82
N TRP A 138 -4.45 4.28 -5.78
CA TRP A 138 -5.38 4.66 -4.71
C TRP A 138 -4.94 5.97 -4.06
N TYR A 139 -3.66 6.09 -3.72
CA TYR A 139 -3.13 7.30 -3.11
C TYR A 139 -3.13 8.51 -4.03
N CYS A 140 -2.81 8.34 -5.31
CA CYS A 140 -2.93 9.38 -6.32
C CYS A 140 -4.39 9.87 -6.45
N LEU A 141 -5.35 8.94 -6.45
CA LEU A 141 -6.78 9.25 -6.48
C LEU A 141 -7.21 10.08 -5.25
N VAL A 142 -6.81 9.68 -4.04
CA VAL A 142 -7.11 10.43 -2.80
C VAL A 142 -6.44 11.82 -2.82
N ALA A 143 -5.19 11.90 -3.29
CA ALA A 143 -4.42 13.15 -3.33
C ALA A 143 -4.83 14.10 -4.49
N GLY A 144 -5.71 13.67 -5.40
CA GLY A 144 -6.13 14.46 -6.55
C GLY A 144 -4.99 14.73 -7.55
N THR A 145 -4.15 13.73 -7.79
CA THR A 145 -3.06 13.76 -8.78
C THR A 145 -3.08 12.50 -9.65
N ASP A 146 -2.45 12.56 -10.81
CA ASP A 146 -2.17 11.41 -11.68
C ASP A 146 -0.72 10.91 -11.59
N HIS A 147 0.15 11.63 -10.89
CA HIS A 147 1.58 11.30 -10.80
C HIS A 147 1.93 10.62 -9.48
N GLY A 148 2.57 9.45 -9.58
CA GLY A 148 3.05 8.69 -8.44
C GLY A 148 4.47 8.15 -8.65
N GLN A 149 5.20 7.98 -7.56
CA GLN A 149 6.50 7.31 -7.51
C GLN A 149 6.45 6.12 -6.54
N LEU A 150 7.00 4.99 -6.99
CA LEU A 150 7.19 3.81 -6.16
C LEU A 150 8.68 3.56 -5.96
N ASP A 151 9.15 3.69 -4.73
CA ASP A 151 10.51 3.37 -4.34
C ASP A 151 10.57 1.94 -3.78
N LEU A 152 11.31 1.08 -4.46
CA LEU A 152 11.53 -0.30 -4.06
C LEU A 152 12.91 -0.42 -3.42
N VAL A 153 12.92 -0.76 -2.13
CA VAL A 153 14.14 -0.96 -1.35
C VAL A 153 14.31 -2.45 -1.08
N TYR A 154 15.42 -2.99 -1.56
CA TYR A 154 15.80 -4.38 -1.41
C TYR A 154 16.95 -4.51 -0.40
N PRO A 155 16.69 -4.99 0.83
CA PRO A 155 17.76 -5.20 1.80
C PRO A 155 18.75 -6.27 1.33
N PRO A 156 20.01 -6.21 1.78
CA PRO A 156 20.97 -7.29 1.59
C PRO A 156 20.38 -8.61 2.10
N ALA A 157 20.46 -9.66 1.28
CA ALA A 157 19.94 -10.98 1.58
C ALA A 157 20.89 -12.02 1.00
N TRP A 158 20.66 -13.31 1.22
CA TRP A 158 21.59 -14.41 0.89
C TRP A 158 22.18 -14.38 -0.54
N GLU A 159 21.48 -13.78 -1.51
CA GLU A 159 21.92 -13.63 -2.91
C GLU A 159 22.41 -12.20 -3.27
N ARG A 160 22.28 -11.22 -2.37
CA ARG A 160 22.67 -9.81 -2.56
C ARG A 160 23.52 -9.32 -1.40
N THR A 161 24.77 -9.02 -1.68
CA THR A 161 25.71 -8.45 -0.72
C THR A 161 25.47 -6.96 -0.45
N GLU A 162 24.61 -6.31 -1.25
CA GLU A 162 24.37 -4.87 -1.18
C GLU A 162 22.88 -4.50 -1.22
N TRP A 163 22.57 -3.31 -0.71
CA TRP A 163 21.26 -2.67 -0.86
C TRP A 163 20.94 -2.43 -2.35
N GLY A 164 19.83 -2.99 -2.82
CA GLY A 164 19.25 -2.65 -4.11
C GLY A 164 18.18 -1.57 -3.95
N MET A 165 18.13 -0.60 -4.86
CA MET A 165 17.11 0.45 -4.88
C MET A 165 16.64 0.66 -6.32
N GLU A 166 15.33 0.79 -6.50
CA GLU A 166 14.71 1.09 -7.79
C GLU A 166 13.58 2.10 -7.56
N ARG A 167 13.49 3.10 -8.43
CA ARG A 167 12.40 4.08 -8.43
C ARG A 167 11.61 3.92 -9.72
N LEU A 168 10.31 3.72 -9.59
CA LEU A 168 9.38 3.59 -10.70
C LEU A 168 8.46 4.80 -10.71
N ASN A 169 8.42 5.49 -11.85
CA ASN A 169 7.55 6.63 -12.08
C ASN A 169 6.28 6.16 -12.79
N TYR A 170 5.12 6.60 -12.30
CA TYR A 170 3.81 6.28 -12.86
C TYR A 170 3.03 7.56 -13.16
N THR A 171 2.35 7.56 -14.29
CA THR A 171 1.31 8.52 -14.63
C THR A 171 0.04 7.73 -14.93
N PHE A 172 -1.01 7.96 -14.15
CA PHE A 172 -2.27 7.23 -14.25
C PHE A 172 -3.26 7.99 -15.13
N SER A 173 -3.84 7.30 -16.10
CA SER A 173 -4.88 7.86 -16.95
C SER A 173 -6.23 7.93 -16.23
N GLN A 174 -7.12 8.78 -16.72
CA GLN A 174 -8.51 8.84 -16.24
C GLN A 174 -9.23 7.48 -16.32
N GLY A 175 -8.97 6.70 -17.38
CA GLY A 175 -9.55 5.36 -17.51
C GLY A 175 -9.10 4.39 -16.41
N GLN A 176 -7.85 4.49 -15.96
CA GLN A 176 -7.34 3.67 -14.84
C GLN A 176 -8.00 4.07 -13.52
N PHE A 177 -8.20 5.38 -13.27
CA PHE A 177 -8.95 5.85 -12.11
C PHE A 177 -10.41 5.40 -12.15
N SER A 178 -11.08 5.49 -13.31
CA SER A 178 -12.45 4.99 -13.47
C SER A 178 -12.56 3.48 -13.18
N GLN A 179 -11.58 2.69 -13.62
CA GLN A 179 -11.53 1.27 -13.28
C GLN A 179 -11.38 1.05 -11.77
N LEU A 180 -10.46 1.77 -11.12
CA LEU A 180 -10.27 1.67 -9.67
C LEU A 180 -11.54 2.05 -8.90
N VAL A 181 -12.24 3.12 -9.30
CA VAL A 181 -13.51 3.52 -8.68
C VAL A 181 -14.57 2.44 -8.85
N THR A 182 -14.62 1.78 -10.01
CA THR A 182 -15.53 0.65 -10.26
C THR A 182 -15.20 -0.51 -9.33
N ASP A 183 -13.92 -0.87 -9.20
CA ASP A 183 -13.48 -1.95 -8.32
C ASP A 183 -13.82 -1.65 -6.84
N ILE A 184 -13.68 -0.39 -6.41
CA ILE A 184 -14.07 0.07 -5.07
C ILE A 184 -15.58 -0.07 -4.85
N ALA A 185 -16.40 0.26 -5.85
CA ALA A 185 -17.85 0.10 -5.77
C ALA A 185 -18.25 -1.38 -5.67
N THR A 186 -17.63 -2.24 -6.49
CA THR A 186 -17.83 -3.71 -6.40
C THR A 186 -17.45 -4.24 -5.01
N PHE A 187 -16.30 -3.83 -4.50
CA PHE A 187 -15.87 -4.15 -3.14
C PHE A 187 -16.90 -3.71 -2.10
N HIS A 188 -17.40 -2.48 -2.17
CA HIS A 188 -18.41 -1.96 -1.24
C HIS A 188 -19.69 -2.80 -1.27
N GLU A 189 -20.17 -3.18 -2.46
CA GLU A 189 -21.36 -4.03 -2.60
C GLU A 189 -21.15 -5.42 -1.99
N GLU A 190 -20.00 -6.05 -2.27
CA GLU A 190 -19.67 -7.37 -1.72
C GLU A 190 -19.56 -7.35 -0.20
N VAL A 191 -18.88 -6.35 0.36
CA VAL A 191 -18.77 -6.17 1.81
C VAL A 191 -20.14 -5.95 2.44
N SER A 192 -21.02 -5.20 1.79
CA SER A 192 -22.37 -4.93 2.28
C SER A 192 -23.28 -6.17 2.24
N ARG A 193 -23.02 -7.11 1.31
CA ARG A 193 -23.74 -8.40 1.22
C ARG A 193 -23.18 -9.45 2.18
N ASN A 194 -21.90 -9.34 2.54
CA ASN A 194 -21.22 -10.31 3.38
C ASN A 194 -21.55 -10.11 4.86
N SER A 195 -22.00 -11.18 5.52
CA SER A 195 -22.25 -11.24 6.95
C SER A 195 -21.33 -12.27 7.62
N SER A 196 -21.41 -12.40 8.95
CA SER A 196 -20.74 -13.49 9.67
C SER A 196 -21.24 -14.88 9.26
N THR A 197 -22.42 -14.98 8.64
CA THR A 197 -23.09 -16.25 8.29
C THR A 197 -23.05 -16.62 6.81
N ASN A 198 -22.69 -15.68 5.92
CA ASN A 198 -22.62 -15.94 4.48
C ASN A 198 -21.16 -16.14 4.04
N PRO A 199 -20.85 -17.22 3.30
CA PRO A 199 -19.51 -17.40 2.73
C PRO A 199 -19.24 -16.34 1.66
N VAL A 200 -18.00 -15.84 1.60
CA VAL A 200 -17.61 -14.99 0.46
C VAL A 200 -17.52 -15.85 -0.79
N VAL A 201 -17.96 -15.30 -1.93
CA VAL A 201 -17.83 -15.95 -3.25
C VAL A 201 -16.42 -16.52 -3.38
N ALA A 202 -16.34 -17.82 -3.66
CA ALA A 202 -15.13 -18.64 -3.53
C ALA A 202 -13.89 -17.94 -4.10
N ALA A 203 -12.93 -17.64 -3.22
CA ALA A 203 -11.67 -17.07 -3.65
C ALA A 203 -10.93 -18.07 -4.55
N LEU A 204 -10.55 -17.64 -5.76
CA LEU A 204 -9.61 -18.40 -6.57
C LEU A 204 -8.32 -18.61 -5.75
N ARG A 205 -7.80 -19.83 -5.72
CA ARG A 205 -6.52 -20.15 -5.06
C ARG A 205 -5.39 -19.31 -5.66
N ASN A 206 -5.12 -18.13 -5.12
CA ASN A 206 -3.78 -17.57 -5.25
C ASN A 206 -2.90 -18.30 -4.22
N HIS A 207 -2.22 -19.35 -4.67
CA HIS A 207 -1.38 -20.20 -3.83
C HIS A 207 -0.41 -19.42 -2.93
N ASN A 208 0.08 -18.27 -3.41
CA ASN A 208 0.97 -17.41 -2.64
C ASN A 208 0.25 -16.70 -1.49
N SER A 209 -0.97 -16.19 -1.71
CA SER A 209 -1.75 -15.53 -0.66
C SER A 209 -2.11 -16.50 0.47
N CYS A 210 -2.46 -17.74 0.15
CA CYS A 210 -2.78 -18.76 1.16
C CYS A 210 -1.55 -19.18 1.98
N HIS A 211 -0.38 -19.32 1.35
CA HIS A 211 0.85 -19.76 2.03
C HIS A 211 1.28 -18.81 3.16
N TYR A 212 1.09 -17.50 2.97
CA TYR A 212 1.42 -16.47 3.95
C TYR A 212 0.21 -15.97 4.75
N CYS A 213 -0.97 -16.57 4.58
CA CYS A 213 -2.19 -16.13 5.27
C CYS A 213 -2.19 -16.64 6.73
N PRO A 214 -2.32 -15.75 7.72
CA PRO A 214 -2.35 -16.15 9.12
C PRO A 214 -3.67 -16.82 9.53
N PHE A 215 -4.72 -16.65 8.72
CA PHE A 215 -6.07 -17.13 9.00
C PHE A 215 -6.41 -18.45 8.30
N THR A 216 -5.42 -19.17 7.79
CA THR A 216 -5.65 -20.45 7.09
C THR A 216 -6.44 -21.46 7.91
N LYS A 217 -6.29 -21.48 9.24
CA LYS A 217 -7.04 -22.36 10.16
C LYS A 217 -8.50 -21.93 10.37
N ALA A 218 -8.80 -20.65 10.21
CA ALA A 218 -10.15 -20.09 10.34
C ALA A 218 -10.89 -20.00 8.99
N CYS A 219 -10.20 -20.31 7.90
CA CYS A 219 -10.75 -20.34 6.55
C CYS A 219 -11.65 -21.57 6.37
N TRP A 220 -12.75 -21.41 5.63
CA TRP A 220 -13.65 -22.51 5.32
C TRP A 220 -12.95 -23.53 4.41
N GLY A 221 -12.69 -24.73 4.94
CA GLY A 221 -12.00 -25.80 4.21
C GLY A 221 -12.69 -26.22 2.90
N GLU A 222 -14.00 -25.98 2.78
CA GLU A 222 -14.83 -26.34 1.61
C GLU A 222 -14.88 -25.26 0.51
N LEU A 223 -14.51 -24.00 0.79
CA LEU A 223 -14.37 -22.94 -0.22
C LEU A 223 -13.05 -23.01 -0.98
N ILE A 224 -12.17 -23.92 -0.57
CA ILE A 224 -10.93 -24.22 -1.28
C ILE A 224 -11.29 -25.07 -2.50
N VAL A 225 -11.82 -24.45 -3.55
CA VAL A 225 -12.00 -25.09 -4.87
C VAL A 225 -10.66 -25.75 -5.23
N LYS A 226 -10.68 -27.07 -5.47
CA LYS A 226 -9.49 -27.84 -5.81
C LYS A 226 -8.92 -27.43 -7.15
#